data_AF-A0A0F3RAL0-F1
#
_entry.id   AF-A0A0F3RAL0-F1
#
_cell.length_a   1.000
_cell.length_b   1.000
_cell.length_c   1.000
_cell.angle_alpha   90.00
_cell.angle_beta   90.00
_cell.angle_gamma   90.00
#
_symmetry.space_group_name_H-M   'P 1'
#
loop_
_entity.id
_entity.type
_entity.pdbx_description
1 polymer ?
#
loop_
_entity_poly.entity_id
_entity_poly.type
_entity_poly.pdbx_seq_one_letter_code
_entity_poly.pdbx_strand_id
1 'polypeptide(L)' 'MSSMGERVGAELYLTESVGVPKRFPAVAFVGVCASLGLTVALGVATLVTSYGFNWRIAFWVGAGIALIGSAARTTYT' A
#
# COMPACT_ATOMS: atom_id res chain seq x y z
N MET A 1 -3.09 13.91 -1.86
CA MET A 1 -3.61 14.26 -0.52
C MET A 1 -4.26 13.07 0.19
N SER A 2 -5.05 12.22 -0.48
CA SER A 2 -5.74 11.06 0.16
C SER A 2 -4.79 10.05 0.85
N SER A 3 -3.62 9.74 0.29
CA SER A 3 -2.69 8.76 0.86
C SER A 3 -2.09 9.15 2.22
N MET A 4 -1.89 10.44 2.50
CA MET A 4 -1.41 10.88 3.82
C MET A 4 -2.47 10.65 4.91
N GLY A 5 -3.75 10.92 4.60
CA GLY A 5 -4.85 10.67 5.54
C GLY A 5 -5.05 9.17 5.81
N GLU A 6 -4.94 8.33 4.78
CA GLU A 6 -5.03 6.87 4.94
C GLU A 6 -3.88 6.31 5.80
N ARG A 7 -2.66 6.82 5.62
CA ARG A 7 -1.51 6.38 6.43
C ARG A 7 -1.64 6.81 7.89
N VAL A 8 -1.94 8.09 8.13
CA VAL A 8 -2.12 8.61 9.50
C VAL A 8 -3.28 7.90 10.19
N GLY A 9 -4.39 7.64 9.50
CA GLY A 9 -5.52 6.87 10.04
C GLY A 9 -5.14 5.43 10.40
N ALA A 10 -4.37 4.75 9.56
CA ALA A 10 -3.89 3.39 9.84
C ALA A 10 -2.89 3.34 11.00
N GLU A 11 -1.97 4.29 11.08
CA GLU A 11 -1.04 4.44 12.20
C GLU A 11 -1.83 4.67 13.49
N LEU A 12 -2.82 5.57 13.47
CA LEU A 12 -3.66 5.86 14.64
C LEU A 12 -4.47 4.62 15.09
N TYR A 13 -5.13 3.93 14.16
CA TYR A 13 -5.86 2.70 14.46
C TYR A 13 -4.98 1.62 15.10
N LEU A 14 -3.78 1.37 14.54
CA LEU A 14 -2.83 0.40 15.10
C LEU A 14 -2.35 0.81 16.48
N THR A 15 -2.20 2.12 16.71
CA THR A 15 -1.78 2.64 18.01
C THR A 15 -2.84 2.50 19.10
N GLU A 16 -4.12 2.49 18.73
CA GLU A 16 -5.25 2.28 19.63
C GLU A 16 -5.55 0.79 19.84
N SER A 17 -5.38 -0.04 18.80
CA SER A 17 -5.69 -1.48 18.85
C SER A 17 -4.60 -2.33 19.52
N VAL A 18 -3.32 -1.94 19.37
CA VAL A 18 -2.18 -2.76 19.83
C VAL A 18 -1.58 -2.20 21.12
N GLY A 19 -1.49 -3.05 22.14
CA GLY A 19 -0.80 -2.75 23.40
C GLY A 19 0.73 -2.60 23.26
N VAL A 20 1.35 -1.86 24.18
CA VAL A 20 2.82 -1.78 24.32
C VAL A 20 3.36 -3.18 24.66
N PRO A 21 4.46 -3.70 24.07
CA PRO A 21 5.50 -3.05 23.24
C PRO A 21 5.34 -3.19 21.72
N LYS A 22 4.36 -3.96 21.25
CA LYS A 22 4.21 -4.33 19.82
C LYS A 22 3.73 -3.18 18.92
N ARG A 23 3.26 -2.08 19.53
CA ARG A 23 2.79 -0.87 18.85
C ARG A 23 3.87 -0.21 17.97
N PHE A 24 5.12 -0.14 18.43
CA PHE A 24 6.22 0.49 17.68
C PHE A 24 6.56 -0.24 16.37
N PRO A 25 6.81 -1.57 16.38
CA PRO A 25 7.06 -2.28 15.14
C PRO A 25 5.84 -2.30 14.21
N ALA A 26 4.62 -2.30 14.75
CA ALA A 26 3.40 -2.26 13.93
C ALA A 26 3.28 -0.95 13.12
N VAL A 27 3.50 0.21 13.75
CA VAL A 27 3.50 1.52 13.06
C VAL A 27 4.66 1.63 12.08
N ALA A 28 5.86 1.20 12.49
CA ALA A 28 7.03 1.21 11.60
C ALA A 28 6.80 0.36 10.34
N PHE A 29 6.12 -0.77 10.47
CA PHE A 29 5.78 -1.65 9.36
C PHE A 29 4.88 -0.98 8.32
N VAL A 30 3.92 -0.14 8.75
CA VAL A 30 3.09 0.67 7.82
C VAL A 30 3.96 1.59 6.97
N GLY A 31 4.95 2.24 7.59
CA GLY A 31 5.91 3.09 6.88
C GLY A 31 6.72 2.32 5.84
N VAL A 32 7.25 1.15 6.20
CA VAL A 32 8.01 0.28 5.29
C VAL A 32 7.15 -0.16 4.11
N CYS A 33 5.93 -0.64 4.36
CA CYS A 33 4.99 -1.05 3.31
C CYS A 33 4.64 0.10 2.35
N ALA A 34 4.46 1.33 2.86
CA ALA A 34 4.21 2.50 2.04
C ALA A 34 5.40 2.83 1.12
N SER A 35 6.63 2.80 1.65
CA SER A 35 7.84 3.03 0.87
C SER A 35 8.04 1.95 -0.21
N LEU A 36 7.83 0.67 0.13
CA LEU A 36 7.93 -0.44 -0.82
C LEU A 36 6.90 -0.29 -1.95
N GLY A 37 5.64 0.04 -1.62
CA GLY A 37 4.59 0.27 -2.62
C GLY A 37 4.96 1.40 -3.59
N LEU A 38 5.54 2.50 -3.09
CA LEU A 38 6.01 3.60 -3.91
C LEU A 38 7.15 3.17 -4.84
N THR A 39 8.14 2.43 -4.34
CA THR A 39 9.26 1.93 -5.14
C THR A 39 8.80 1.00 -6.26
N VAL A 40 7.86 0.11 -5.97
CA VAL A 40 7.29 -0.79 -6.98
C VAL A 40 6.49 0.00 -8.03
N ALA A 41 5.68 0.96 -7.61
CA ALA A 41 4.94 1.83 -8.54
C ALA A 41 5.87 2.61 -9.48
N LEU A 42 6.96 3.15 -8.94
CA LEU A 42 8.01 3.81 -9.72
C LEU A 42 8.68 2.84 -10.69
N GLY A 43 9.01 1.62 -10.26
CA GLY A 43 9.57 0.58 -11.12
C GLY A 43 8.65 0.21 -12.28
N VAL A 44 7.34 0.09 -12.05
CA VAL A 44 6.37 -0.17 -13.11
C VAL A 44 6.25 1.03 -14.06
N ALA A 45 6.27 2.25 -13.52
CA ALA A 45 6.23 3.46 -14.34
C ALA A 45 7.47 3.60 -15.24
N THR A 46 8.67 3.28 -14.74
CA THR A 46 9.89 3.32 -15.56
C THR A 46 9.87 2.24 -16.64
N LEU A 47 9.36 1.04 -16.35
CA LEU A 47 9.18 -0.01 -17.37
C LEU A 47 8.24 0.44 -18.50
N VAL A 48 7.09 1.03 -18.17
CA VAL A 48 6.13 1.52 -19.18
C VAL A 48 6.67 2.70 -19.97
N THR A 49 7.36 3.65 -19.33
CA THR A 49 7.79 4.89 -19.99
C THR A 49 9.14 4.80 -20.69
N SER A 50 10.09 4.04 -20.15
CA SER A 50 11.48 3.96 -20.67
C SER A 50 11.74 2.72 -21.53
N TYR A 51 11.09 1.59 -21.24
CA TYR A 51 11.29 0.33 -21.98
C TYR A 51 10.21 0.05 -23.02
N GLY A 52 9.24 0.96 -23.20
CA GLY A 52 8.19 0.85 -24.21
C GLY A 52 7.18 -0.27 -23.94
N PHE A 53 7.09 -0.76 -22.70
CA PHE A 53 6.08 -1.74 -22.31
C PHE A 53 4.67 -1.16 -22.47
N ASN A 54 3.72 -2.03 -22.77
CA ASN A 54 2.33 -1.64 -22.98
C ASN A 54 1.77 -0.98 -21.71
N TRP A 55 1.29 0.27 -21.81
CA TRP A 55 0.75 1.04 -20.66
C TRP A 55 -0.39 0.31 -19.93
N ARG A 56 -1.08 -0.59 -20.63
CA ARG A 56 -2.09 -1.48 -20.08
C ARG A 56 -1.58 -2.30 -18.89
N ILE A 57 -0.30 -2.67 -18.87
CA ILE A 57 0.30 -3.45 -17.79
C ILE A 57 0.32 -2.65 -16.48
N ALA A 58 0.63 -1.34 -16.53
CA ALA A 58 0.52 -0.50 -15.34
C ALA A 58 -0.92 -0.45 -14.79
N PHE A 59 -1.91 -0.42 -15.69
CA PHE A 59 -3.32 -0.48 -15.30
C PHE A 59 -3.69 -1.83 -14.67
N TRP A 60 -3.27 -2.95 -15.27
CA TRP A 60 -3.49 -4.30 -14.74
C TRP A 60 -2.83 -4.50 -13.37
N VAL A 61 -1.63 -3.98 -13.17
CA VAL A 61 -0.96 -4.01 -11.85
C VAL A 61 -1.76 -3.22 -10.82
N GLY A 62 -2.22 -2.01 -11.15
CA GLY A 62 -3.07 -1.21 -10.27
C GLY A 62 -4.41 -1.89 -9.94
N ALA A 63 -5.06 -2.51 -10.93
CA ALA A 63 -6.30 -3.24 -10.76
C ALA A 63 -6.12 -4.48 -9.86
N GLY A 64 -5.01 -5.21 -10.00
CA GLY A 64 -4.68 -6.34 -9.12
C GLY A 64 -4.49 -5.92 -7.67
N ILE A 65 -3.77 -4.82 -7.42
CA ILE A 65 -3.58 -4.25 -6.08
C ILE A 65 -4.93 -3.83 -5.48
N ALA A 66 -5.80 -3.19 -6.26
CA ALA A 66 -7.13 -2.79 -5.82
C ALA A 66 -8.01 -3.99 -5.44
N LEU A 67 -7.96 -5.08 -6.23
CA LEU A 67 -8.67 -6.33 -5.93
C LEU A 67 -8.19 -6.98 -4.63
N ILE A 68 -6.87 -7.04 -4.43
CA ILE A 68 -6.30 -7.58 -3.18
C ILE A 68 -6.71 -6.70 -2.00
N GLY A 69 -6.66 -5.37 -2.17
CA GLY A 69 -7.09 -4.42 -1.15
C GLY A 69 -8.58 -4.53 -0.82
N SER A 70 -9.44 -4.77 -1.81
CA SER A 70 -10.86 -5.00 -1.56
C SER A 70 -11.10 -6.33 -0.85
N ALA A 71 -10.42 -7.40 -1.28
CA ALA A 71 -10.52 -8.72 -0.65
C ALA A 71 -10.04 -8.71 0.81
N ALA A 72 -8.94 -8.01 1.08
CA ALA A 72 -8.41 -7.86 2.45
C ALA A 72 -9.37 -7.11 3.39
N ARG A 73 -10.24 -6.25 2.85
CA ARG A 73 -11.27 -5.52 3.61
C ARG A 73 -12.57 -6.31 3.76
N THR A 74 -12.73 -7.46 3.11
CA THR A 74 -13.88 -8.34 3.35
C THR A 74 -13.63 -9.14 4.63
N THR A 75 -14.00 -8.59 5.77
CA THR A 75 -14.18 -9.35 6.99
C THR A 75 -15.25 -10.41 6.72
N TYR A 76 -14.88 -11.69 6.89
CA TYR A 76 -15.76 -12.84 6.84
C TYR A 76 -17.06 -12.56 7.63
N THR A 77 -18.22 -12.81 7.00
CA THR A 77 -19.45 -13.17 7.71
C THR A 77 -19.27 -14.50 8.42
#